data_AF-A0A2M8GNV6-F1
#
_entry.id   AF-A0A2M8GNV6-F1
#
_cell.length_a   1.000
_cell.length_b   1.000
_cell.length_c   1.000
_cell.angle_alpha   90.00
_cell.angle_beta   90.00
_cell.angle_gamma   90.00
#
_symmetry.space_group_name_H-M   'P 1'
#
loop_
_entity.id
_entity.type
_entity.pdbx_description
1 polymer ?
#
loop_
_entity_poly.entity_id
_entity_poly.type
_entity_poly.pdbx_seq_one_letter_code
_entity_poly.pdbx_strand_id
1 'polypeptide(L)'
;MNVCFYCGKGILFGRSHTHHRGVAGGRWKKRAPKTRRIFKPNLQKLDAIIDGKVKRVKLCMKCLKRVKKDIEESKKPFIVLAKRQPKKETTSEKPKIQNPKIKLNLKSKELKPD
;
A
#
# COMPACT_ATOMS: atom_id res chain seq x y z
N MET A 1 14.59 4.95 17.43
CA MET A 1 14.45 6.26 16.74
C MET A 1 13.45 6.19 15.58
N ASN A 2 12.77 7.31 15.26
CA ASN A 2 11.90 7.46 14.08
C ASN A 2 12.67 8.19 12.97
N VAL A 3 13.63 7.45 12.39
CA VAL A 3 14.52 7.95 11.35
C VAL A 3 14.47 6.99 10.17
N CYS A 4 14.56 7.51 8.95
CA CYS A 4 14.70 6.70 7.75
C CYS A 4 16.08 6.05 7.70
N PHE A 5 16.13 4.73 7.49
CA PHE A 5 17.36 3.96 7.40
C PHE A 5 18.31 4.46 6.30
N TYR A 6 17.78 4.83 5.12
CA TYR A 6 18.61 5.24 3.99
C TYR A 6 19.00 6.74 3.99
N CYS A 7 18.02 7.64 4.19
CA CYS A 7 18.25 9.07 4.04
C CYS A 7 18.37 9.86 5.34
N GLY A 8 18.30 9.19 6.50
CA GLY A 8 18.42 9.86 7.80
C GLY A 8 17.29 10.83 8.14
N LYS A 9 16.20 10.87 7.35
CA LYS A 9 15.06 11.75 7.63
C LYS A 9 14.46 11.45 8.98
N GLY A 10 14.61 12.41 9.90
CA GLY A 10 14.06 12.38 11.24
C GLY A 10 12.90 13.36 11.40
N ILE A 11 12.61 13.65 12.66
CA ILE A 11 11.62 14.63 13.06
C ILE A 11 12.16 16.04 12.79
N LEU A 12 11.33 16.91 12.21
CA LEU A 12 11.64 18.33 12.09
C LEU A 12 10.79 19.14 13.06
N PHE A 13 11.40 20.15 13.68
CA PHE A 13 10.70 21.12 14.49
C PHE A 13 10.27 22.30 13.60
N GLY A 14 9.05 22.78 13.79
CA GLY A 14 8.64 24.02 13.18
C GLY A 14 7.44 24.63 13.87
N ARG A 15 6.76 25.52 13.16
CA ARG A 15 5.69 26.36 13.71
C ARG A 15 4.47 26.31 12.80
N SER A 16 3.28 26.36 13.40
CA SER A 16 2.02 26.59 12.68
C SER A 16 1.63 28.04 12.89
N HIS A 17 1.24 28.71 11.82
CA HIS A 17 0.66 30.04 11.87
C HIS A 17 -0.81 29.89 11.47
N THR A 18 -1.72 30.42 12.27
CA THR A 18 -3.16 30.40 11.98
C THR A 18 -3.67 31.83 11.83
N HIS A 19 -4.75 31.98 11.06
CA HIS A 19 -5.40 33.27 10.80
C HIS A 19 -6.91 33.06 10.71
N HIS A 20 -7.67 34.11 11.02
CA HIS A 20 -9.12 34.09 10.91
C HIS A 20 -9.56 34.18 9.44
N ARG A 21 -10.82 33.81 9.15
CA ARG A 21 -11.40 33.98 7.81
C ARG A 21 -11.53 35.48 7.49
N GLY A 22 -11.50 35.84 6.21
CA GLY A 22 -11.72 37.23 5.74
C GLY A 22 -10.48 38.14 5.75
N VAL A 23 -9.32 37.69 6.22
CA VAL A 23 -8.07 38.48 6.15
C VAL A 23 -7.31 38.23 4.85
N ALA A 24 -7.85 38.73 3.74
CA ALA A 24 -7.13 38.81 2.46
C ALA A 24 -6.04 39.90 2.54
N GLY A 25 -4.89 39.69 1.87
CA GLY A 25 -3.86 40.72 1.71
C GLY A 25 -2.59 40.57 2.58
N GLY A 26 -2.36 39.40 3.21
CA GLY A 26 -1.05 39.04 3.79
C GLY A 26 -0.57 39.83 5.01
N ARG A 27 -1.24 40.94 5.38
CA ARG A 27 -0.95 41.77 6.57
C ARG A 27 -1.03 40.99 7.89
N TRP A 28 -1.69 39.83 7.89
CA TRP A 28 -1.81 38.93 9.04
C TRP A 28 -0.55 38.08 9.27
N LYS A 29 0.30 37.86 8.25
CA LYS A 29 1.42 36.90 8.30
C LYS A 29 2.42 37.18 9.42
N LYS A 30 2.63 38.46 9.76
CA LYS A 30 3.51 38.91 10.85
C LYS A 30 2.82 38.89 12.23
N ARG A 31 1.49 39.02 12.28
CA ARG A 31 0.67 39.10 13.50
C ARG A 31 0.09 37.75 13.96
N ALA A 32 0.08 36.75 13.08
CA ALA A 32 -0.49 35.44 13.39
C ALA A 32 0.15 34.80 14.63
N PRO A 33 -0.67 34.18 15.51
CA PRO A 33 -0.15 33.39 16.61
C PRO A 33 0.69 32.23 16.07
N LYS A 34 1.84 32.00 16.70
CA LYS A 34 2.80 30.96 16.30
C LYS A 34 2.78 29.83 17.33
N THR A 35 2.22 28.69 16.97
CA THR A 35 2.24 27.49 17.81
C THR A 35 3.38 26.56 17.39
N ARG A 36 4.09 25.97 18.35
CA ARG A 36 5.14 24.97 18.06
C ARG A 36 4.47 23.68 17.58
N ARG A 37 5.00 23.08 16.51
CA ARG A 37 4.55 21.78 16.02
C ARG A 37 5.72 20.90 15.59
N ILE A 38 5.49 19.60 15.64
CA ILE A 38 6.45 18.58 15.28
C ILE A 38 6.04 17.98 13.93
N PHE A 39 6.92 18.05 12.94
CA PHE A 39 6.74 17.43 11.64
C PHE A 39 7.35 16.03 11.66
N LYS A 40 6.48 15.01 11.71
CA LYS A 40 6.89 13.61 11.64
C LYS A 40 7.08 13.21 10.17
N PRO A 41 8.20 12.56 9.81
CA PRO A 41 8.37 12.00 8.48
C PRO A 41 7.39 10.83 8.27
N ASN A 42 6.89 10.67 7.04
CA ASN A 42 6.10 9.49 6.67
C ASN A 42 7.02 8.27 6.51
N LEU A 43 7.26 7.57 7.61
CA LEU A 43 8.09 6.36 7.72
C LEU A 43 7.21 5.11 7.71
N GLN A 44 7.57 4.14 6.89
CA GLN A 44 6.93 2.84 6.81
C GLN A 44 7.89 1.74 7.27
N LYS A 45 7.36 0.77 8.02
CA LYS A 45 8.11 -0.40 8.47
C LYS A 45 8.02 -1.48 7.39
N LEU A 46 9.15 -2.03 6.97
CA LEU A 46 9.21 -3.08 5.97
C LEU A 46 10.40 -4.02 6.21
N ASP A 47 10.33 -5.18 5.58
CA ASP A 47 11.38 -6.19 5.63
C ASP A 47 12.32 -5.97 4.42
N ALA A 48 13.59 -5.72 4.70
CA ALA A 48 14.63 -5.47 3.71
C ALA A 48 15.77 -6.48 3.88
N ILE A 49 16.40 -6.85 2.76
CA ILE A 49 17.60 -7.68 2.78
C ILE A 49 18.80 -6.74 2.92
N ILE A 50 19.51 -6.85 4.04
CA ILE A 50 20.69 -6.06 4.37
C ILE A 50 21.76 -7.03 4.83
N ASP A 51 22.92 -7.04 4.15
CA ASP A 51 24.03 -7.97 4.41
C ASP A 51 23.60 -9.45 4.31
N GLY A 52 22.74 -9.77 3.34
CA GLY A 52 22.22 -11.14 3.14
C GLY A 52 21.19 -11.61 4.18
N LYS A 53 20.89 -10.79 5.20
CA LYS A 53 19.89 -11.11 6.25
C LYS A 53 18.64 -10.26 6.08
N VAL A 54 17.48 -10.86 6.35
CA VAL A 54 16.21 -10.12 6.39
C VAL A 54 16.16 -9.34 7.70
N LYS A 55 16.13 -8.00 7.61
CA LYS A 55 16.02 -7.08 8.74
C LYS A 55 14.78 -6.21 8.56
N ARG A 56 14.08 -5.94 9.67
CA ARG A 56 12.94 -5.01 9.69
C ARG A 56 13.44 -3.59 9.86
N VAL A 57 13.21 -2.74 8.85
CA VAL A 57 13.70 -1.36 8.82
C VAL A 57 12.59 -0.34 8.59
N LYS A 58 12.85 0.92 8.95
CA LYS A 58 11.96 2.05 8.66
C LYS A 58 12.49 2.81 7.45
N LEU A 59 11.69 2.94 6.40
CA LEU A 59 12.02 3.77 5.23
C LEU A 59 10.97 4.87 5.04
N CYS A 60 11.42 6.05 4.62
CA CYS A 60 10.50 7.12 4.26
C CYS A 60 9.84 6.83 2.91
N MET A 61 8.62 7.33 2.72
CA MET A 61 7.85 7.06 1.51
C MET A 61 8.53 7.55 0.21
N LYS A 62 9.34 8.62 0.27
CA LYS A 62 10.14 9.09 -0.88
C LYS A 62 11.20 8.07 -1.30
N CYS A 63 11.86 7.43 -0.33
CA CYS A 63 12.85 6.38 -0.58
C CYS A 63 12.18 5.12 -1.11
N LEU A 64 11.06 4.72 -0.50
CA LEU A 64 10.30 3.56 -0.96
C LEU A 64 9.80 3.73 -2.40
N LYS A 65 9.32 4.94 -2.75
CA LYS A 65 8.93 5.29 -4.13
C LYS A 65 10.11 5.17 -5.10
N ARG A 66 11.30 5.61 -4.69
CA ARG A 66 12.51 5.50 -5.52
C ARG A 66 12.89 4.04 -5.76
N VAL A 67 12.89 3.20 -4.71
CA VAL A 67 13.15 1.75 -4.84
C VAL A 67 12.20 1.10 -5.83
N LYS A 68 10.89 1.38 -5.74
CA LYS A 68 9.90 0.84 -6.68
C LYS A 68 10.20 1.25 -8.12
N LYS A 69 10.51 2.54 -8.33
CA LYS A 69 10.85 3.07 -9.65
C LYS A 69 12.14 2.46 -10.21
N ASP A 70 13.17 2.28 -9.38
CA ASP A 70 14.42 1.66 -9.81
C ASP A 70 14.18 0.21 -10.26
N ILE A 71 13.29 -0.53 -9.57
CA ILE A 71 12.88 -1.90 -9.95
C ILE A 71 12.14 -1.90 -11.30
N GLU A 72 11.22 -0.96 -11.50
CA GLU A 72 10.47 -0.81 -12.76
C GLU A 72 11.39 -0.47 -13.94
N GLU A 73 12.38 0.40 -13.72
CA GLU A 73 13.35 0.83 -14.75
C GLU A 73 14.52 -0.14 -14.92
N SER A 74 14.48 -1.33 -14.31
CA SER A 74 15.56 -2.34 -14.32
C SER A 74 16.92 -1.82 -13.82
N LYS A 75 16.93 -0.76 -13.00
CA LYS A 75 18.11 -0.22 -12.33
C LYS A 75 18.36 -0.98 -11.03
N LYS A 76 19.62 -0.99 -10.56
CA LYS A 76 19.98 -1.60 -9.28
C LYS A 76 19.47 -0.71 -8.13
N PRO A 77 18.48 -1.15 -7.32
CA PRO A 77 18.01 -0.34 -6.20
C PRO A 77 19.02 -0.36 -5.04
N PHE A 78 19.04 0.69 -4.24
CA PHE A 78 19.93 0.80 -3.08
C PHE A 78 19.55 -0.15 -1.92
N ILE A 79 18.31 -0.62 -1.88
CA ILE A 79 17.82 -1.64 -0.93
C ILE A 79 16.96 -2.64 -1.69
N VAL A 80 17.18 -3.93 -1.41
CA VAL A 80 16.33 -5.01 -1.90
C VAL A 80 15.21 -5.27 -0.89
N LEU A 81 13.97 -5.14 -1.34
CA LEU A 81 12.81 -5.48 -0.53
C LEU A 81 12.70 -7.00 -0.40
N ALA A 82 12.58 -7.50 0.83
CA ALA A 82 12.23 -8.89 1.04
C ALA A 82 10.75 -9.03 0.63
N LYS A 83 10.48 -9.67 -0.52
CA LYS A 83 9.11 -10.00 -0.90
C LYS A 83 8.52 -10.83 0.25
N ARG A 84 7.54 -10.30 0.98
CA ARG A 84 6.60 -11.17 1.67
C ARG A 84 5.85 -11.85 0.54
N GLN A 85 6.09 -13.13 0.29
CA GLN A 85 5.29 -13.85 -0.69
C GLN A 85 3.83 -13.66 -0.28
N PRO A 86 2.96 -13.12 -1.15
CA PRO A 86 1.53 -13.23 -0.90
C PRO A 86 1.26 -14.73 -0.77
N LYS A 87 0.53 -15.14 0.28
CA LYS A 87 0.04 -16.52 0.37
C LYS A 87 -0.65 -16.80 -0.97
N LYS A 88 -0.12 -17.74 -1.75
CA LYS A 88 -0.71 -18.13 -3.02
C LYS A 88 -2.15 -18.55 -2.74
N GLU A 89 -3.13 -17.85 -3.30
CA GLU A 89 -4.47 -18.39 -3.40
C GLU A 89 -4.36 -19.62 -4.30
N THR A 90 -4.64 -20.79 -3.74
CA THR A 90 -4.80 -22.02 -4.50
C THR A 90 -6.08 -21.93 -5.32
N THR A 91 -6.05 -21.26 -6.47
CA THR A 91 -7.04 -21.51 -7.52
C THR A 91 -6.60 -22.75 -8.27
N SER A 92 -6.93 -23.92 -7.72
CA SER A 92 -6.90 -25.19 -8.43
C SER A 92 -7.77 -25.07 -9.68
N GLU A 93 -7.14 -25.21 -10.84
CA GLU A 93 -7.76 -25.30 -12.15
C GLU A 93 -8.91 -26.32 -12.10
N LYS A 94 -10.14 -25.90 -12.46
CA LYS A 94 -11.24 -26.83 -12.71
C LYS A 94 -10.95 -27.56 -14.03
N PRO A 95 -10.79 -28.89 -14.07
CA PRO A 95 -10.69 -29.59 -15.35
C PRO A 95 -12.06 -29.63 -16.02
N LYS A 96 -12.16 -29.06 -17.23
CA LYS A 96 -13.29 -29.25 -18.14
C LYS A 96 -13.15 -30.63 -18.80
N ILE A 97 -14.15 -31.52 -18.63
CA ILE A 97 -14.36 -32.66 -19.54
C ILE A 97 -15.83 -32.66 -19.98
N GLN A 98 -16.01 -32.83 -21.28
CA GLN A 98 -17.25 -32.65 -22.04
C GLN A 98 -18.06 -33.97 -22.10
N ASN A 99 -19.38 -33.88 -21.89
CA ASN A 99 -20.56 -34.61 -22.46
C ASN A 99 -20.39 -36.00 -23.14
N PRO A 100 -21.38 -36.95 -23.15
CA PRO A 100 -22.77 -36.71 -23.61
C PRO A 100 -23.93 -37.68 -23.14
N LYS A 101 -25.18 -37.24 -23.39
CA LYS A 101 -26.46 -37.96 -23.62
C LYS A 101 -26.66 -39.41 -23.10
N ILE A 102 -27.64 -39.60 -22.21
CA ILE A 102 -28.56 -40.75 -22.26
C ILE A 102 -29.99 -40.21 -22.15
N LYS A 103 -30.79 -40.41 -23.21
CA LYS A 103 -32.24 -40.25 -23.21
C LYS A 103 -32.83 -41.53 -22.62
N LEU A 104 -33.67 -41.42 -21.59
CA LEU A 104 -34.72 -42.41 -21.32
C LEU A 104 -36.04 -41.66 -21.14
N ASN A 105 -36.93 -41.93 -22.07
CA ASN A 105 -38.27 -41.40 -22.20
C ASN A 105 -39.20 -42.48 -21.62
N LEU A 106 -39.95 -42.18 -20.56
CA LEU A 106 -41.06 -43.02 -20.12
C LEU A 106 -42.27 -42.11 -19.87
N LYS A 107 -43.26 -42.36 -20.72
CA LYS A 107 -44.53 -41.67 -20.93
C LYS A 107 -45.61 -42.48 -20.21
N SER A 108 -46.43 -41.89 -19.35
CA SER A 108 -47.82 -42.31 -18.99
C SER A 108 -48.28 -41.56 -17.71
N LYS A 109 -49.34 -40.74 -17.79
CA LYS A 109 -50.77 -41.02 -17.38
C LYS A 109 -50.92 -40.77 -15.86
N GLU A 110 -51.73 -39.83 -15.39
CA GLU A 110 -53.19 -39.90 -15.17
C GLU A 110 -53.73 -38.47 -14.82
N LEU A 111 -54.70 -37.93 -15.57
CA LEU A 111 -56.14 -37.76 -15.23
C LEU A 111 -56.46 -36.83 -14.03
N LYS A 112 -57.05 -35.66 -14.37
CA LYS A 112 -57.90 -34.74 -13.56
C LYS A 112 -59.10 -35.50 -12.93
N PRO A 113 -59.83 -35.03 -11.88
CA PRO A 113 -60.46 -33.69 -11.70
C PRO A 113 -60.44 -33.20 -10.23
N ASP A 114 -60.95 -32.04 -9.76
CA ASP A 114 -62.00 -31.08 -10.15
C ASP A 114 -61.50 -29.62 -10.15
#